data_AF-A0A8J6ZS69-F1
#
_entry.id   AF-A0A8J6ZS69-F1
#
_cell.length_a   1.000
_cell.length_b   1.000
_cell.length_c   1.000
_cell.angle_alpha   90.00
_cell.angle_beta   90.00
_cell.angle_gamma   90.00
#
_symmetry.space_group_name_H-M   'P 1'
#
loop_
_entity.id
_entity.type
_entity.pdbx_description
1 polymer ?
#
loop_
_entity_poly.entity_id
_entity_poly.type
_entity_poly.pdbx_seq_one_letter_code
_entity_poly.pdbx_strand_id
1 'polypeptide(L)'
;MPIYGSDAINFDGVNGHRYWFHEPFSYTGVADIDERLSGFPVAVFLPHNRPAQDTPLVIGLQGMSAPYGWNAFIVSTLTQMGIAVALFDTPLAGERSLVRTFTAMVENEIKPLVDRGIPFDTELLLCLFRRTAADIAKVRDFCGDRYGLTNNRLALFGVSMGVLQAAYAFTADGIGERLLGTIGHADLQSFAKSWGYLVLPDLAPSPLGGLAEALLERVQPNVKPVVKLLQLAKNLKYPDEYAQACNPMTYIQLVQPPRRVRFLVGANDPIVS
;
A
#
# COMPACT_ATOMS: atom_id res chain seq x y z
N MET A 1 19.52 3.36 8.54
CA MET A 1 18.47 4.05 7.75
C MET A 1 18.62 5.54 7.98
N PRO A 2 19.18 6.30 7.02
CA PRO A 2 19.11 7.76 7.05
C PRO A 2 17.66 8.27 7.04
N ILE A 3 17.38 9.30 7.86
CA ILE A 3 16.12 10.05 7.87
C ILE A 3 16.47 11.53 7.70
N TYR A 4 15.89 12.18 6.69
CA TYR A 4 16.10 13.59 6.39
C TYR A 4 14.84 14.41 6.73
N GLY A 5 14.98 15.69 7.09
CA GLY A 5 13.88 16.56 7.54
C GLY A 5 14.21 17.29 8.85
N SER A 6 13.27 17.86 9.60
CA SER A 6 11.80 17.87 9.44
C SER A 6 11.30 19.08 8.64
N ASP A 7 10.81 18.86 7.42
CA ASP A 7 10.17 19.92 6.65
C ASP A 7 8.76 20.19 7.19
N ALA A 8 8.31 21.44 7.17
CA ALA A 8 6.95 21.78 7.56
C ALA A 8 5.95 21.30 6.51
N ILE A 9 4.83 20.72 6.95
CA ILE A 9 3.68 20.35 6.11
C ILE A 9 2.38 20.79 6.79
N ASN A 10 1.36 21.15 6.00
CA ASN A 10 0.05 21.53 6.53
C ASN A 10 -1.06 20.81 5.76
N PHE A 11 -1.99 20.20 6.49
CA PHE A 11 -3.23 19.66 5.94
C PHE A 11 -4.42 20.24 6.71
N ASP A 12 -5.32 20.92 6.00
CA ASP A 12 -6.55 21.50 6.54
C ASP A 12 -6.34 22.30 7.85
N GLY A 13 -5.27 23.09 7.90
CA GLY A 13 -4.92 23.92 9.06
C GLY A 13 -4.15 23.19 10.17
N VAL A 14 -3.92 21.88 10.05
CA VAL A 14 -3.08 21.11 10.98
C VAL A 14 -1.64 21.09 10.48
N ASN A 15 -0.75 21.66 11.27
CA ASN A 15 0.69 21.61 11.02
C ASN A 15 1.26 20.26 11.43
N GLY A 16 2.17 19.74 10.61
CA GLY A 16 2.92 18.52 10.87
C GLY A 16 4.35 18.63 10.38
N HIS A 17 5.05 17.51 10.45
CA HIS A 17 6.43 17.38 10.00
C HIS A 17 6.52 16.30 8.93
N ARG A 18 7.21 16.62 7.84
CA ARG A 18 7.52 15.69 6.76
C ARG A 18 9.00 15.30 6.83
N TYR A 19 9.25 14.01 6.65
CA TYR A 19 10.58 13.40 6.63
C TYR A 19 10.75 12.57 5.36
N TRP A 20 12.00 12.36 4.96
CA TRP A 20 12.36 11.39 3.93
C TRP A 20 13.14 10.24 4.56
N PHE A 21 12.56 9.04 4.51
CA PHE A 21 13.19 7.81 4.98
C PHE A 21 13.93 7.19 3.80
N HIS A 22 15.15 6.74 4.01
CA HIS A 22 15.91 6.04 2.98
C HIS A 22 16.56 4.78 3.53
N GLU A 23 16.23 3.65 2.93
CA GLU A 23 16.83 2.36 3.24
C GLU A 23 16.98 1.54 1.96
N PRO A 24 18.22 1.39 1.46
CA PRO A 24 18.48 0.57 0.28
C PRO A 24 17.91 -0.83 0.43
N PHE A 25 17.12 -1.25 -0.56
CA PHE A 25 16.52 -2.58 -0.59
C PHE A 25 16.39 -3.10 -2.03
N SER A 26 16.77 -4.36 -2.24
CA SER A 26 16.71 -5.02 -3.56
C SER A 26 15.33 -5.65 -3.78
N TYR A 27 14.45 -4.97 -4.51
CA TYR A 27 13.13 -5.49 -4.89
C TYR A 27 13.22 -6.37 -6.14
N THR A 28 14.02 -5.92 -7.10
CA THR A 28 14.07 -6.46 -8.46
C THR A 28 15.49 -6.87 -8.87
N GLY A 29 16.51 -6.43 -8.13
CA GLY A 29 17.92 -6.59 -8.49
C GLY A 29 18.41 -5.56 -9.51
N VAL A 30 17.54 -4.65 -9.95
CA VAL A 30 17.87 -3.57 -10.90
C VAL A 30 18.08 -2.28 -10.13
N ALA A 31 19.34 -1.84 -10.06
CA ALA A 31 19.80 -0.80 -9.13
C ALA A 31 18.98 0.50 -9.16
N ASP A 32 18.62 1.03 -10.33
CA ASP A 32 17.87 2.30 -10.40
C ASP A 32 16.37 2.14 -10.11
N ILE A 33 15.79 0.95 -10.29
CA ILE A 33 14.42 0.62 -9.86
C ILE A 33 14.41 0.48 -8.33
N ASP A 34 15.35 -0.30 -7.80
CA ASP A 34 15.47 -0.57 -6.37
C ASP A 34 15.74 0.71 -5.58
N GLU A 35 16.63 1.59 -6.08
CA GLU A 35 16.90 2.90 -5.49
C GLU A 35 15.64 3.78 -5.43
N ARG A 36 14.82 3.79 -6.50
CA ARG A 36 13.57 4.57 -6.53
C ARG A 36 12.57 4.12 -5.48
N LEU A 37 12.54 2.82 -5.17
CA LEU A 37 11.63 2.25 -4.18
C LEU A 37 12.23 2.22 -2.76
N SER A 38 13.52 2.52 -2.61
CA SER A 38 14.24 2.51 -1.33
C SER A 38 14.01 3.76 -0.47
N GLY A 39 13.62 4.88 -1.10
CA GLY A 39 13.29 6.13 -0.41
C GLY A 39 11.79 6.39 -0.36
N PHE A 40 11.28 6.89 0.78
CA PHE A 40 9.86 7.24 0.91
C PHE A 40 9.59 8.38 1.89
N PRO A 41 8.59 9.23 1.63
CA PRO A 41 8.20 10.29 2.53
C PRO A 41 7.34 9.77 3.69
N VAL A 42 7.50 10.37 4.86
CA VAL A 42 6.67 10.14 6.05
C VAL A 42 6.22 11.49 6.60
N ALA A 43 4.91 11.71 6.71
CA ALA A 43 4.32 12.88 7.33
C ALA A 43 3.72 12.51 8.69
N VAL A 44 4.04 13.28 9.74
CA VAL A 44 3.57 13.05 11.11
C VAL A 44 2.85 14.29 11.65
N PHE A 45 1.66 14.08 12.20
CA PHE A 45 0.80 15.10 12.79
C PHE A 45 0.47 14.72 14.23
N LEU A 46 0.64 15.67 15.15
CA LEU A 46 0.44 15.46 16.58
C LEU A 46 -0.80 16.21 17.08
N PRO A 47 -1.57 15.64 18.01
CA PRO A 47 -2.62 16.38 18.71
C PRO A 47 -2.01 17.37 19.71
N HIS A 48 -2.70 18.49 19.94
CA HIS A 48 -2.29 19.48 20.95
C HIS A 48 -2.94 19.26 22.32
N ASN A 49 -3.96 18.40 22.41
CA ASN A 49 -4.81 18.22 23.58
C ASN A 49 -4.52 16.95 24.38
N ARG A 50 -3.39 16.26 24.12
CA ARG A 50 -3.01 15.03 24.82
C ARG A 50 -1.49 14.94 25.00
N PRO A 51 -1.00 14.51 26.17
CA PRO A 51 0.43 14.20 26.36
C PRO A 51 0.91 13.12 25.38
N ALA A 52 2.17 13.23 24.94
CA ALA A 52 2.74 12.31 23.95
C ALA A 52 2.67 10.83 24.39
N GLN A 53 3.01 10.54 25.64
CA GLN A 53 3.02 9.17 26.18
C GLN A 53 1.63 8.51 26.21
N ASP A 54 0.57 9.32 26.26
CA ASP A 54 -0.82 8.84 26.28
C ASP A 54 -1.47 8.83 24.89
N THR A 55 -0.78 9.40 23.89
CA THR A 55 -1.32 9.63 22.56
C THR A 55 -1.27 8.35 21.72
N PRO A 56 -2.42 7.78 21.31
CA PRO A 56 -2.45 6.67 20.36
C PRO A 56 -2.01 7.15 18.97
N LEU A 57 -1.53 6.20 18.15
CA LEU A 57 -1.06 6.45 16.79
C LEU A 57 -1.97 5.76 15.76
N VAL A 58 -2.29 6.46 14.69
CA VAL A 58 -2.87 5.89 13.46
C VAL A 58 -1.84 6.01 12.35
N ILE A 59 -1.51 4.89 11.70
CA ILE A 59 -0.67 4.88 10.49
C ILE A 59 -1.57 4.64 9.27
N GLY A 60 -1.60 5.61 8.35
CA GLY A 60 -2.46 5.61 7.17
C GLY A 60 -1.72 5.24 5.89
N LEU A 61 -2.24 4.28 5.13
CA LEU A 61 -1.73 3.81 3.85
C LEU A 61 -2.73 4.07 2.72
N GLN A 62 -2.22 4.40 1.54
CA GLN A 62 -2.99 4.54 0.32
C GLN A 62 -2.76 3.35 -0.63
N GLY A 63 -3.61 3.25 -1.65
CA GLY A 63 -3.45 2.26 -2.70
C GLY A 63 -2.28 2.57 -3.63
N MET A 64 -1.95 1.63 -4.51
CA MET A 64 -0.94 1.82 -5.55
C MET A 64 -1.24 3.07 -6.38
N SER A 65 -0.19 3.75 -6.83
CA SER A 65 -0.21 5.03 -7.53
C SER A 65 -0.69 6.22 -6.70
N ALA A 66 -1.43 6.05 -5.59
CA ALA A 66 -2.01 7.15 -4.83
C ALA A 66 -1.05 7.70 -3.76
N PRO A 67 -0.76 9.02 -3.73
CA PRO A 67 0.12 9.58 -2.72
C PRO A 67 -0.54 9.58 -1.33
N TYR A 68 0.26 9.45 -0.28
CA TYR A 68 -0.19 9.46 1.11
C TYR A 68 -1.01 10.71 1.46
N GLY A 69 -0.77 11.82 0.77
CA GLY A 69 -1.51 13.08 0.92
C GLY A 69 -3.01 12.93 0.67
N TRP A 70 -3.46 11.90 -0.05
CA TRP A 70 -4.88 11.58 -0.21
C TRP A 70 -5.53 11.09 1.09
N ASN A 71 -4.75 10.69 2.09
CA ASN A 71 -5.23 10.46 3.45
C ASN A 71 -5.30 11.76 4.29
N ALA A 72 -5.06 12.95 3.74
CA ALA A 72 -5.15 14.19 4.50
C ALA A 72 -6.50 14.37 5.22
N PHE A 73 -7.59 13.83 4.65
CA PHE A 73 -8.94 13.93 5.23
C PHE A 73 -9.08 13.31 6.63
N ILE A 74 -8.22 12.36 7.04
CA ILE A 74 -8.27 11.81 8.41
C ILE A 74 -7.52 12.68 9.42
N VAL A 75 -6.64 13.58 8.97
CA VAL A 75 -5.67 14.25 9.86
C VAL A 75 -6.38 15.18 10.83
N SER A 76 -7.19 16.12 10.33
CA SER A 76 -7.84 17.13 11.19
C SER A 76 -8.77 16.50 12.22
N THR A 77 -9.59 15.53 11.80
CA THR A 77 -10.50 14.83 12.71
C THR A 77 -9.76 14.05 13.79
N LEU A 78 -8.73 13.28 13.44
CA LEU A 78 -8.03 12.43 14.40
C LEU A 78 -7.18 13.24 15.39
N THR A 79 -6.51 14.30 14.93
CA THR A 79 -5.71 15.15 15.84
C THR A 79 -6.60 15.92 16.81
N GLN A 80 -7.79 16.37 16.39
CA GLN A 80 -8.78 16.95 17.31
C GLN A 80 -9.26 15.95 18.37
N MET A 81 -9.37 14.67 18.00
CA MET A 81 -9.71 13.57 18.92
C MET A 81 -8.56 13.15 19.86
N GLY A 82 -7.40 13.80 19.77
CA GLY A 82 -6.23 13.45 20.59
C GLY A 82 -5.47 12.23 20.08
N ILE A 83 -5.45 11.99 18.77
CA ILE A 83 -4.80 10.86 18.12
C ILE A 83 -3.71 11.39 17.18
N ALA A 84 -2.50 10.86 17.28
CA ALA A 84 -1.43 11.17 16.33
C ALA A 84 -1.66 10.41 15.01
N VAL A 85 -1.26 11.03 13.91
CA VAL A 85 -1.39 10.45 12.58
C VAL A 85 -0.02 10.44 11.89
N ALA A 86 0.37 9.29 11.36
CA ALA A 86 1.49 9.17 10.44
C ALA A 86 1.01 8.63 9.09
N LEU A 87 1.45 9.26 8.00
CA LEU A 87 1.11 8.91 6.62
C LEU A 87 2.40 8.69 5.83
N PHE A 88 2.47 7.68 4.97
CA PHE A 88 3.64 7.47 4.12
C PHE A 88 3.27 6.77 2.81
N ASP A 89 4.12 6.93 1.79
CA ASP A 89 3.94 6.27 0.49
C ASP A 89 4.43 4.82 0.54
N THR A 90 3.54 3.90 0.18
CA THR A 90 3.89 2.49 -0.02
C THR A 90 4.64 2.32 -1.35
N PRO A 91 5.37 1.21 -1.57
CA PRO A 91 6.03 0.97 -2.85
C PRO A 91 5.05 1.10 -4.01
N LEU A 92 5.49 1.78 -5.08
CA LEU A 92 4.67 2.08 -6.27
C LEU A 92 3.56 3.11 -6.01
N ALA A 93 3.77 4.04 -5.08
CA ALA A 93 2.79 5.08 -4.75
C ALA A 93 3.46 6.45 -4.53
N GLY A 94 2.75 7.53 -4.86
CA GLY A 94 3.18 8.91 -4.61
C GLY A 94 4.60 9.20 -5.07
N GLU A 95 5.46 9.60 -4.14
CA GLU A 95 6.88 9.89 -4.40
C GLU A 95 7.76 8.63 -4.37
N ARG A 96 7.27 7.52 -3.80
CA ARG A 96 7.89 6.18 -3.86
C ARG A 96 7.42 5.44 -5.12
N SER A 97 7.60 6.11 -6.26
CA SER A 97 7.08 5.72 -7.57
C SER A 97 8.19 5.51 -8.59
N LEU A 98 7.95 4.62 -9.55
CA LEU A 98 8.82 4.38 -10.70
C LEU A 98 8.69 5.47 -11.76
N VAL A 99 7.54 6.13 -11.86
CA VAL A 99 7.28 7.17 -12.87
C VAL A 99 7.36 8.60 -12.31
N ARG A 100 7.29 8.78 -10.98
CA ARG A 100 7.34 10.07 -10.27
C ARG A 100 6.26 11.08 -10.67
N THR A 101 5.29 10.66 -11.47
CA THR A 101 4.12 11.44 -11.86
C THR A 101 2.87 10.68 -11.46
N PHE A 102 1.97 11.35 -10.73
CA PHE A 102 0.69 10.77 -10.38
C PHE A 102 -0.17 10.61 -11.64
N THR A 103 -0.46 9.37 -12.04
CA THR A 103 -1.32 9.09 -13.20
C THR A 103 -2.66 8.47 -12.83
N ALA A 104 -2.92 8.18 -11.55
CA ALA A 104 -4.07 7.38 -11.05
C ALA A 104 -4.21 5.95 -11.63
N MET A 105 -3.41 5.61 -12.63
CA MET A 105 -3.46 4.37 -13.41
C MET A 105 -2.26 3.49 -13.06
N VAL A 106 -2.55 2.28 -12.58
CA VAL A 106 -1.55 1.31 -12.08
C VAL A 106 -0.67 0.80 -13.23
N GLU A 107 -1.24 0.64 -14.42
CA GLU A 107 -0.54 0.19 -15.63
C GLU A 107 0.63 1.12 -16.00
N ASN A 108 0.49 2.42 -15.73
CA ASN A 108 1.56 3.39 -15.95
C ASN A 108 2.67 3.25 -14.89
N GLU A 109 2.29 3.02 -13.64
CA GLU A 109 3.23 2.86 -12.53
C GLU A 109 4.13 1.63 -12.73
N ILE A 110 3.58 0.52 -13.23
CA ILE A 110 4.36 -0.71 -13.47
C ILE A 110 5.06 -0.73 -14.84
N LYS A 111 4.73 0.19 -15.76
CA LYS A 111 5.29 0.22 -17.12
C LYS A 111 6.83 0.17 -17.15
N PRO A 112 7.58 0.90 -16.29
CA PRO A 112 9.04 0.80 -16.25
C PRO A 112 9.58 -0.60 -15.94
N LEU A 113 8.84 -1.41 -15.18
CA LEU A 113 9.20 -2.82 -14.94
C LEU A 113 9.01 -3.63 -16.22
N VAL A 114 7.83 -3.50 -16.83
CA VAL A 114 7.44 -4.23 -18.03
C VAL A 114 8.34 -3.92 -19.23
N ASP A 115 8.66 -2.65 -19.45
CA ASP A 115 9.53 -2.21 -20.55
C ASP A 115 10.97 -2.76 -20.42
N ARG A 116 11.38 -3.14 -19.20
CA ARG A 116 12.70 -3.71 -18.91
C ARG A 116 12.67 -5.23 -18.75
N GLY A 117 11.53 -5.87 -18.99
CA GLY A 117 11.37 -7.32 -18.81
C GLY A 117 11.43 -7.78 -17.35
N ILE A 118 11.23 -6.87 -16.40
CA ILE A 118 11.17 -7.19 -14.97
C ILE A 118 9.76 -7.72 -14.67
N PRO A 119 9.63 -8.92 -14.06
CA PRO A 119 8.32 -9.46 -13.70
C PRO A 119 7.56 -8.57 -12.71
N PHE A 120 6.28 -8.35 -13.00
CA PHE A 120 5.32 -7.81 -12.02
C PHE A 120 4.34 -8.93 -11.66
N ASP A 121 4.77 -9.80 -10.75
CA ASP A 121 4.12 -11.05 -10.39
C ASP A 121 3.83 -11.15 -8.89
N THR A 122 3.39 -12.34 -8.45
CA THR A 122 3.00 -12.64 -7.07
C THR A 122 4.20 -12.63 -6.12
N GLU A 123 5.40 -12.97 -6.59
CA GLU A 123 6.64 -12.91 -5.81
C GLU A 123 7.03 -11.46 -5.52
N LEU A 124 7.06 -10.60 -6.54
CA LEU A 124 7.30 -9.17 -6.32
C LEU A 124 6.21 -8.58 -5.43
N LEU A 125 4.94 -8.93 -5.64
CA LEU A 125 3.83 -8.45 -4.79
C LEU A 125 4.05 -8.81 -3.31
N LEU A 126 4.42 -10.05 -3.01
CA LEU A 126 4.75 -10.49 -1.66
C LEU A 126 5.92 -9.68 -1.07
N CYS A 127 6.95 -9.42 -1.88
CA CYS A 127 8.08 -8.60 -1.48
C CYS A 127 7.63 -7.18 -1.09
N LEU A 128 6.75 -6.56 -1.87
CA LEU A 128 6.19 -5.23 -1.56
C LEU A 128 5.37 -5.25 -0.26
N PHE A 129 4.61 -6.30 0.01
CA PHE A 129 3.82 -6.45 1.24
C PHE A 129 4.70 -6.56 2.48
N ARG A 130 5.69 -7.46 2.45
CA ARG A 130 6.66 -7.63 3.54
C ARG A 130 7.42 -6.33 3.82
N ARG A 131 7.84 -5.64 2.77
CA ARG A 131 8.57 -4.39 2.91
C ARG A 131 7.70 -3.28 3.47
N THR A 132 6.43 -3.20 3.06
CA THR A 132 5.47 -2.25 3.62
C THR A 132 5.23 -2.52 5.11
N ALA A 133 5.11 -3.77 5.54
CA ALA A 133 4.97 -4.11 6.95
C ALA A 133 6.20 -3.70 7.78
N ALA A 134 7.40 -3.93 7.24
CA ALA A 134 8.64 -3.44 7.86
C ALA A 134 8.69 -1.90 7.93
N ASP A 135 8.18 -1.20 6.92
CA ASP A 135 8.12 0.26 6.91
C ASP A 135 7.11 0.79 7.95
N ILE A 136 5.96 0.12 8.14
CA ILE A 136 5.01 0.45 9.22
C ILE A 136 5.69 0.34 10.60
N ALA A 137 6.43 -0.74 10.84
CA ALA A 137 7.17 -0.91 12.10
C ALA A 137 8.18 0.22 12.31
N LYS A 138 8.93 0.59 11.27
CA LYS A 138 9.90 1.70 11.32
C LYS A 138 9.26 3.05 11.58
N VAL A 139 8.12 3.33 10.95
CA VAL A 139 7.36 4.56 11.19
C VAL A 139 6.84 4.61 12.62
N ARG A 140 6.34 3.49 13.16
CA ARG A 140 5.94 3.38 14.57
C ARG A 140 7.11 3.68 15.49
N ASP A 141 8.25 3.02 15.30
CA ASP A 141 9.43 3.17 16.16
C ASP A 141 9.98 4.60 16.09
N PHE A 142 10.08 5.16 14.88
CA PHE A 142 10.45 6.57 14.69
C PHE A 142 9.51 7.52 15.41
N CYS A 143 8.20 7.30 15.36
CA CYS A 143 7.22 8.09 16.07
C CYS A 143 7.39 8.01 17.60
N GLY A 144 7.74 6.83 18.12
CA GLY A 144 8.10 6.63 19.52
C GLY A 144 9.33 7.43 19.91
N ASP A 145 10.43 7.28 19.15
CA ASP A 145 11.72 7.89 19.44
C ASP A 145 11.70 9.42 19.28
N ARG A 146 11.09 9.90 18.19
CA ARG A 146 11.13 11.32 17.80
C ARG A 146 10.15 12.17 18.60
N TYR A 147 8.99 11.62 18.95
CA TYR A 147 7.88 12.37 19.53
C TYR A 147 7.43 11.87 20.90
N GLY A 148 8.04 10.80 21.43
CA GLY A 148 7.62 10.21 22.71
C GLY A 148 6.26 9.52 22.64
N LEU A 149 5.84 9.04 21.45
CA LEU A 149 4.58 8.30 21.26
C LEU A 149 4.73 6.85 21.75
N THR A 150 4.86 6.68 23.07
CA THR A 150 5.09 5.37 23.71
C THR A 150 3.79 4.59 23.98
N ASN A 151 2.62 5.14 23.59
CA ASN A 151 1.36 4.46 23.79
C ASN A 151 1.23 3.25 22.85
N ASN A 152 0.96 2.06 23.40
CA ASN A 152 0.85 0.84 22.59
C ASN A 152 -0.40 0.78 21.69
N ARG A 153 -1.34 1.72 21.83
CA ARG A 153 -2.54 1.79 20.98
C ARG A 153 -2.18 2.30 19.59
N LEU A 154 -1.81 1.37 18.72
CA LEU A 154 -1.59 1.58 17.29
C LEU A 154 -2.80 1.07 16.49
N ALA A 155 -3.31 1.91 15.59
CA ALA A 155 -4.25 1.50 14.56
C ALA A 155 -3.62 1.64 13.16
N LEU A 156 -3.92 0.68 12.29
CA LEU A 156 -3.56 0.75 10.87
C LEU A 156 -4.82 1.11 10.08
N PHE A 157 -4.71 2.13 9.23
CA PHE A 157 -5.76 2.59 8.34
C PHE A 157 -5.33 2.40 6.90
N GLY A 158 -6.11 1.64 6.12
CA GLY A 158 -5.83 1.41 4.71
C GLY A 158 -6.95 1.89 3.79
N VAL A 159 -6.58 2.30 2.58
CA VAL A 159 -7.49 2.60 1.48
C VAL A 159 -7.11 1.74 0.27
N SER A 160 -8.07 1.07 -0.38
CA SER A 160 -7.80 0.21 -1.55
C SER A 160 -6.71 -0.83 -1.25
N MET A 161 -5.66 -0.92 -2.07
CA MET A 161 -4.53 -1.83 -1.83
C MET A 161 -3.81 -1.56 -0.50
N GLY A 162 -3.88 -0.32 0.03
CA GLY A 162 -3.41 0.00 1.37
C GLY A 162 -4.16 -0.78 2.46
N VAL A 163 -5.41 -1.22 2.24
CA VAL A 163 -6.13 -2.14 3.13
C VAL A 163 -5.42 -3.49 3.20
N LEU A 164 -5.02 -4.05 2.05
CA LEU A 164 -4.33 -5.34 1.99
C LEU A 164 -2.95 -5.25 2.63
N GLN A 165 -2.20 -4.18 2.37
CA GLN A 165 -0.87 -3.97 2.97
C GLN A 165 -0.95 -3.77 4.49
N ALA A 166 -1.91 -2.97 4.97
CA ALA A 166 -2.17 -2.81 6.40
C ALA A 166 -2.65 -4.12 7.04
N ALA A 167 -3.52 -4.85 6.36
CA ALA A 167 -4.02 -6.13 6.82
C ALA A 167 -2.92 -7.19 6.91
N TYR A 168 -1.98 -7.22 5.96
CA TYR A 168 -0.83 -8.12 5.97
C TYR A 168 0.03 -7.89 7.22
N ALA A 169 0.43 -6.63 7.47
CA ALA A 169 1.19 -6.27 8.65
C ALA A 169 0.43 -6.60 9.96
N PHE A 170 -0.89 -6.44 9.94
CA PHE A 170 -1.74 -6.77 11.07
C PHE A 170 -1.84 -8.29 11.32
N THR A 171 -2.09 -9.09 10.28
CA THR A 171 -2.34 -10.53 10.44
C THR A 171 -1.05 -11.33 10.53
N ALA A 172 -0.10 -11.12 9.62
CA ALA A 172 1.14 -11.89 9.53
C ALA A 172 2.17 -11.47 10.60
N ASP A 173 2.36 -10.16 10.78
CA ASP A 173 3.44 -9.62 11.63
C ASP A 173 2.94 -9.15 13.01
N GLY A 174 1.63 -9.24 13.27
CA GLY A 174 1.05 -8.86 14.56
C GLY A 174 1.09 -7.35 14.86
N ILE A 175 1.30 -6.49 13.84
CA ILE A 175 1.45 -5.05 14.03
C ILE A 175 0.08 -4.39 14.24
N GLY A 176 -0.06 -3.68 15.37
CA GLY A 176 -1.23 -2.86 15.68
C GLY A 176 -2.37 -3.59 16.39
N GLU A 177 -3.13 -2.81 17.15
CA GLU A 177 -4.28 -3.24 17.95
C GLU A 177 -5.61 -3.14 17.17
N ARG A 178 -5.64 -2.28 16.16
CA ARG A 178 -6.81 -2.09 15.31
C ARG A 178 -6.43 -2.03 13.84
N LEU A 179 -7.25 -2.66 13.01
CA LEU A 179 -7.22 -2.54 11.56
C LEU A 179 -8.51 -1.88 11.08
N LEU A 180 -8.38 -0.81 10.33
CA LEU A 180 -9.46 -0.07 9.70
C LEU A 180 -9.18 -0.06 8.19
N GLY A 181 -10.14 -0.47 7.38
CA GLY A 181 -10.03 -0.36 5.93
C GLY A 181 -11.25 0.31 5.31
N THR A 182 -11.02 1.07 4.26
CA THR A 182 -12.10 1.64 3.43
C THR A 182 -11.82 1.39 1.96
N ILE A 183 -12.89 1.18 1.17
CA ILE A 183 -12.81 0.92 -0.28
C ILE A 183 -11.84 -0.25 -0.54
N GLY A 184 -11.97 -1.32 0.25
CA GLY A 184 -11.06 -2.46 0.23
C GLY A 184 -11.35 -3.50 1.31
N HIS A 185 -10.88 -4.72 1.11
CA HIS A 185 -11.03 -5.85 2.03
C HIS A 185 -9.68 -6.56 2.23
N ALA A 186 -9.51 -7.26 3.35
CA ALA A 186 -8.29 -8.00 3.67
C ALA A 186 -8.11 -9.31 2.89
N ASP A 187 -9.12 -9.74 2.13
CA ASP A 187 -9.02 -10.93 1.29
C ASP A 187 -8.50 -10.56 -0.09
N LEU A 188 -7.25 -10.96 -0.37
CA LEU A 188 -6.57 -10.68 -1.63
C LEU A 188 -7.29 -11.30 -2.84
N GLN A 189 -7.93 -12.47 -2.66
CA GLN A 189 -8.67 -13.12 -3.75
C GLN A 189 -9.92 -12.33 -4.14
N SER A 190 -10.70 -11.90 -3.15
CA SER A 190 -11.83 -11.00 -3.37
C SER A 190 -11.38 -9.66 -3.96
N PHE A 191 -10.25 -9.12 -3.48
CA PHE A 191 -9.69 -7.88 -4.01
C PHE A 191 -9.30 -8.00 -5.49
N ALA A 192 -8.75 -9.13 -5.93
CA ALA A 192 -8.35 -9.36 -7.32
C ALA A 192 -9.53 -9.26 -8.32
N LYS A 193 -10.78 -9.44 -7.87
CA LYS A 193 -11.97 -9.21 -8.70
C LYS A 193 -12.09 -7.76 -9.17
N SER A 194 -11.67 -6.80 -8.34
CA SER A 194 -11.72 -5.37 -8.67
C SER A 194 -10.74 -4.99 -9.78
N TRP A 195 -9.53 -5.56 -9.78
CA TRP A 195 -8.55 -5.39 -10.85
C TRP A 195 -8.99 -6.05 -12.15
N GLY A 196 -9.60 -7.23 -12.05
CA GLY A 196 -10.23 -7.87 -13.19
C GLY A 196 -11.31 -6.98 -13.80
N TYR A 197 -12.28 -6.53 -13.01
CA TYR A 197 -13.47 -5.83 -13.51
C TYR A 197 -13.19 -4.45 -14.13
N LEU A 198 -12.22 -3.70 -13.60
CA LEU A 198 -11.84 -2.38 -14.15
C LEU A 198 -11.13 -2.49 -15.51
N VAL A 199 -10.52 -3.64 -15.80
CA VAL A 199 -9.68 -3.86 -17.00
C VAL A 199 -10.34 -4.81 -18.02
N LEU A 200 -11.27 -5.65 -17.58
CA LEU A 200 -11.96 -6.65 -18.41
C LEU A 200 -13.01 -6.13 -19.41
N PRO A 201 -13.54 -4.89 -19.41
CA PRO A 201 -14.48 -4.50 -20.47
C PRO A 201 -13.87 -4.58 -21.87
N ASP A 202 -12.54 -4.45 -21.97
CA ASP A 202 -11.82 -4.35 -23.24
C ASP A 202 -10.99 -5.61 -23.63
N LEU A 203 -10.94 -6.66 -22.78
CA LEU A 203 -10.06 -7.82 -23.00
C LEU A 203 -10.72 -9.19 -22.79
N ALA A 204 -12.04 -9.31 -23.01
CA ALA A 204 -12.70 -10.61 -23.09
C ALA A 204 -12.07 -11.48 -24.21
N PRO A 205 -11.45 -12.65 -23.92
CA PRO A 205 -10.52 -13.28 -24.84
C PRO A 205 -11.16 -14.28 -25.80
N SER A 206 -10.79 -14.17 -27.07
CA SER A 206 -10.83 -15.26 -28.05
C SER A 206 -9.73 -16.31 -27.75
N PRO A 207 -9.88 -17.61 -28.12
CA PRO A 207 -9.07 -18.74 -27.64
C PRO A 207 -7.60 -18.82 -28.10
N LEU A 208 -6.97 -17.71 -28.52
CA LEU A 208 -5.63 -17.68 -29.15
C LEU A 208 -4.60 -16.84 -28.34
N GLY A 209 -4.65 -16.92 -27.01
CA GLY A 209 -3.95 -16.01 -26.09
C GLY A 209 -2.45 -15.82 -26.33
N GLY A 210 -1.67 -16.89 -26.53
CA GLY A 210 -0.20 -16.77 -26.64
C GLY A 210 0.30 -16.12 -27.94
N LEU A 211 -0.40 -16.33 -29.06
CA LEU A 211 -0.06 -15.71 -30.34
C LEU A 211 -0.63 -14.29 -30.45
N ALA A 212 -1.82 -14.06 -29.88
CA ALA A 212 -2.45 -12.74 -29.84
C ALA A 212 -1.70 -11.77 -28.92
N GLU A 213 -1.18 -12.22 -27.77
CA GLU A 213 -0.31 -11.43 -26.91
C GLU A 213 0.93 -10.95 -27.69
N ALA A 214 1.68 -11.85 -28.32
CA ALA A 214 2.88 -11.47 -29.09
C ALA A 214 2.61 -10.51 -30.27
N LEU A 215 1.41 -10.57 -30.85
CA LEU A 215 0.98 -9.70 -31.95
C LEU A 215 0.51 -8.32 -31.44
N LEU A 216 -0.29 -8.28 -30.38
CA LEU A 216 -0.68 -7.06 -29.67
C LEU A 216 0.55 -6.33 -29.10
N GLU A 217 1.52 -7.08 -28.60
CA GLU A 217 2.80 -6.57 -28.11
C GLU A 217 3.61 -5.79 -29.15
N ARG A 218 3.47 -6.14 -30.43
CA ARG A 218 4.15 -5.46 -31.56
C ARG A 218 3.39 -4.25 -32.08
N VAL A 219 2.06 -4.22 -31.93
CA VAL A 219 1.18 -3.21 -32.55
C VAL A 219 0.76 -2.13 -31.54
N GLN A 220 0.62 -2.46 -30.26
CA GLN A 220 0.22 -1.54 -29.19
C GLN A 220 1.03 -1.77 -27.91
N PRO A 221 2.27 -1.24 -27.81
CA PRO A 221 3.15 -1.47 -26.66
C PRO A 221 2.58 -0.95 -25.33
N ASN A 222 1.61 -0.03 -25.36
CA ASN A 222 0.94 0.49 -24.16
C ASN A 222 -0.03 -0.52 -23.53
N VAL A 223 -0.37 -1.63 -24.20
CA VAL A 223 -1.25 -2.69 -23.68
C VAL A 223 -0.47 -3.69 -22.81
N LYS A 224 0.87 -3.75 -22.92
CA LYS A 224 1.68 -4.72 -22.17
C LYS A 224 1.48 -4.65 -20.64
N PRO A 225 1.49 -3.46 -20.01
CA PRO A 225 1.31 -3.39 -18.57
C PRO A 225 -0.09 -3.82 -18.13
N VAL A 226 -1.12 -3.51 -18.95
CA VAL A 226 -2.50 -3.96 -18.73
C VAL A 226 -2.59 -5.49 -18.73
N VAL A 227 -1.96 -6.15 -19.70
CA VAL A 227 -1.89 -7.62 -19.76
C VAL A 227 -1.20 -8.20 -18.52
N LYS A 228 -0.11 -7.57 -18.05
CA LYS A 228 0.59 -8.02 -16.84
C LYS A 228 -0.26 -7.88 -15.57
N LEU A 229 -1.06 -6.82 -15.45
CA LEU A 229 -2.02 -6.68 -14.35
C LEU A 229 -3.11 -7.75 -14.40
N LEU A 230 -3.63 -8.07 -15.59
CA LEU A 230 -4.60 -9.16 -15.74
C LEU A 230 -4.00 -10.53 -15.42
N GLN A 231 -2.75 -10.78 -15.84
CA GLN A 231 -2.02 -12.00 -15.49
C GLN A 231 -1.84 -12.11 -13.96
N LEU A 232 -1.44 -11.02 -13.29
CA LEU A 232 -1.36 -10.98 -11.84
C LEU A 232 -2.73 -11.24 -11.20
N ALA A 233 -3.79 -10.54 -11.62
CA ALA A 233 -5.14 -10.73 -11.09
C ALA A 233 -5.64 -12.17 -11.26
N LYS A 234 -5.32 -12.81 -12.40
CA LYS A 234 -5.61 -14.23 -12.63
C LYS A 234 -4.83 -15.13 -11.66
N ASN A 235 -3.55 -14.86 -11.44
CA ASN A 235 -2.72 -15.62 -10.50
C ASN A 235 -3.18 -15.41 -9.05
N LEU A 236 -3.73 -14.25 -8.71
CA LEU A 236 -4.34 -14.03 -7.39
C LEU A 236 -5.67 -14.78 -7.22
N LYS A 237 -6.45 -14.96 -8.30
CA LYS A 237 -7.68 -15.77 -8.29
C LYS A 237 -7.40 -17.28 -8.13
N TYR A 238 -6.29 -17.76 -8.69
CA TYR A 238 -5.84 -19.15 -8.58
C TYR A 238 -4.44 -19.17 -7.96
N PRO A 239 -4.35 -19.07 -6.62
CA PRO A 239 -3.15 -18.61 -5.95
C PRO A 239 -2.03 -19.65 -5.94
N ASP A 240 -0.86 -19.24 -6.43
CA ASP A 240 0.41 -19.90 -6.18
C ASP A 240 0.89 -19.68 -4.73
N GLU A 241 2.05 -20.25 -4.37
CA GLU A 241 2.59 -20.12 -3.02
C GLU A 241 2.83 -18.67 -2.59
N TYR A 242 3.23 -17.79 -3.52
CA TYR A 242 3.48 -16.39 -3.24
C TYR A 242 2.19 -15.60 -3.04
N ALA A 243 1.16 -15.85 -3.86
CA ALA A 243 -0.17 -15.28 -3.71
C ALA A 243 -0.83 -15.73 -2.40
N GLN A 244 -0.67 -17.00 -2.02
CA GLN A 244 -1.12 -17.50 -0.71
C GLN A 244 -0.37 -16.80 0.42
N ALA A 245 0.96 -16.71 0.33
CA ALA A 245 1.78 -16.04 1.32
C ALA A 245 1.49 -14.53 1.42
N CYS A 246 1.03 -13.90 0.33
CA CYS A 246 0.67 -12.48 0.27
C CYS A 246 -0.72 -12.19 0.85
N ASN A 247 -1.64 -13.16 0.83
CA ASN A 247 -3.02 -12.94 1.28
C ASN A 247 -3.08 -12.77 2.81
N PRO A 248 -3.52 -11.61 3.34
CA PRO A 248 -3.66 -11.41 4.79
C PRO A 248 -4.52 -12.48 5.48
N MET A 249 -5.52 -13.02 4.77
CA MET A 249 -6.43 -14.03 5.30
C MET A 249 -5.76 -15.37 5.58
N THR A 250 -4.61 -15.66 4.96
CA THR A 250 -3.78 -16.84 5.25
C THR A 250 -3.37 -16.88 6.74
N TYR A 251 -3.25 -15.72 7.37
CA TYR A 251 -2.74 -15.57 8.74
C TYR A 251 -3.83 -15.20 9.75
N ILE A 252 -5.12 -15.28 9.39
CA ILE A 252 -6.20 -14.81 10.27
C ILE A 252 -6.22 -15.49 11.65
N GLN A 253 -5.77 -16.75 11.73
CA GLN A 253 -5.69 -17.49 12.99
C GLN A 253 -4.67 -16.91 13.98
N LEU A 254 -3.73 -16.09 13.51
CA LEU A 254 -2.77 -15.36 14.36
C LEU A 254 -3.39 -14.11 15.00
N VAL A 255 -4.58 -13.68 14.55
CA VAL A 255 -5.29 -12.53 15.13
C VAL A 255 -6.09 -12.98 16.35
N GLN A 256 -5.57 -12.67 17.54
CA GLN A 256 -6.20 -13.00 18.80
C GLN A 256 -6.85 -11.76 19.47
N PRO A 257 -7.89 -11.94 20.31
CA PRO A 257 -8.42 -10.87 21.15
C PRO A 257 -7.31 -10.21 21.99
N PRO A 258 -7.37 -8.88 22.25
CA PRO A 258 -8.49 -7.96 22.04
C PRO A 258 -8.47 -7.18 20.71
N ARG A 259 -7.63 -7.58 19.74
CA ARG A 259 -7.41 -6.85 18.48
C ARG A 259 -8.71 -6.75 17.67
N ARG A 260 -8.96 -5.60 17.03
CA ARG A 260 -10.25 -5.32 16.33
C ARG A 260 -10.06 -4.96 14.87
N VAL A 261 -10.98 -5.41 14.03
CA VAL A 261 -10.98 -5.15 12.60
C VAL A 261 -12.31 -4.51 12.19
N ARG A 262 -12.27 -3.51 11.32
CA ARG A 262 -13.46 -2.96 10.64
C ARG A 262 -13.14 -2.61 9.19
N PHE A 263 -13.98 -3.06 8.28
CA PHE A 263 -13.91 -2.70 6.86
C PHE A 263 -15.19 -1.96 6.46
N LEU A 264 -15.02 -0.85 5.76
CA LEU A 264 -16.09 -0.11 5.10
C LEU A 264 -15.98 -0.35 3.59
N VAL A 265 -16.87 -1.18 3.05
CA VAL A 265 -16.89 -1.51 1.62
C VAL A 265 -18.23 -1.07 1.05
N GLY A 266 -18.20 -0.36 -0.08
CA GLY A 266 -19.42 0.08 -0.75
C GLY A 266 -20.16 -1.11 -1.34
N ALA A 267 -21.49 -1.11 -1.29
CA ALA A 267 -22.30 -2.21 -1.82
C ALA A 267 -22.11 -2.45 -3.33
N ASN A 268 -21.68 -1.42 -4.07
CA ASN A 268 -21.42 -1.48 -5.51
C ASN A 268 -19.94 -1.75 -5.85
N ASP A 269 -19.09 -1.97 -4.84
CA ASP A 269 -17.68 -2.29 -5.05
C ASP A 269 -17.56 -3.73 -5.59
N PRO A 270 -16.84 -3.98 -6.69
CA PRO A 270 -16.64 -5.34 -7.23
C PRO A 270 -15.99 -6.33 -6.25
N ILE A 271 -15.41 -5.85 -5.14
CA ILE A 271 -14.90 -6.70 -4.06
C ILE A 271 -16.05 -7.46 -3.34
N VAL A 272 -17.26 -6.88 -3.33
CA VAL A 272 -18.45 -7.43 -2.63
C VAL A 272 -19.20 -8.48 -3.47
N SER A 273 -19.03 -8.48 -4.80
CA SER A 273 -19.80 -9.32 -5.74
C SER A 273 -19.14 -10.65 -6.11
#